data_AF-A0A369RNV8-F1
#
_entry.id   AF-A0A369RNV8-F1
#
_cell.length_a   1.000
_cell.length_b   1.000
_cell.length_c   1.000
_cell.angle_alpha   90.00
_cell.angle_beta   90.00
_cell.angle_gamma   90.00
#
_symmetry.space_group_name_H-M   'P 1'
#
loop_
_entity.id
_entity.type
_entity.pdbx_description
1 polymer ?
#
loop_
_entity_poly.entity_id
_entity_poly.type
_entity_poly.pdbx_seq_one_letter_code
_entity_poly.pdbx_strand_id
1 'polypeptide(L)'
;MVKYPKIRRPIYDKKLCLHFNLLIDTYSRSAYTRRTAPPICGNSVIALKVYETLVIACPGGWRGHISNAKLCARGYHVCNKNDRASLLSKITFSRGIQIPGCYAFNAAHDFGRCIDCKNREHQDDLGGVGMTCPRKTTSQNISCLTGGTIDAAMGVSSFATNRACHYHPGISGVLCCEN
;
A
#
# COMPACT_ATOMS: atom_id res chain seq x y z
N MET A 1 -23.12 -24.93 12.43
CA MET A 1 -23.36 -23.47 12.34
C MET A 1 -22.24 -22.73 13.04
N VAL A 2 -21.31 -22.14 12.29
CA VAL A 2 -20.19 -21.38 12.86
C VAL A 2 -20.67 -19.96 13.15
N LYS A 3 -20.71 -19.57 14.43
CA LYS A 3 -21.05 -18.22 14.87
C LYS A 3 -19.88 -17.29 14.57
N TYR A 4 -20.04 -16.38 13.61
CA TYR A 4 -19.08 -15.31 13.39
C TYR A 4 -19.15 -14.28 14.53
N PRO A 5 -18.03 -13.89 15.17
CA PRO A 5 -18.04 -12.88 16.20
C PRO A 5 -18.36 -11.51 15.60
N LYS A 6 -19.32 -10.81 16.23
CA LYS A 6 -19.65 -9.41 15.93
C LYS A 6 -18.41 -8.53 16.13
N ILE A 7 -17.90 -7.97 15.04
CA ILE A 7 -16.73 -7.09 15.07
C ILE A 7 -17.16 -5.76 15.70
N ARG A 8 -16.77 -5.55 16.96
CA ARG A 8 -16.83 -4.27 17.66
C ARG A 8 -15.88 -3.29 16.93
N ARG A 9 -16.28 -2.01 16.91
CA ARG A 9 -15.65 -0.78 16.38
C ARG A 9 -14.13 -0.85 16.16
N PRO A 10 -13.55 -0.10 15.18
CA PRO A 10 -12.12 -0.14 14.88
C PRO A 10 -11.33 0.15 16.16
N ILE A 11 -10.75 -0.90 16.73
CA ILE A 11 -9.86 -0.79 17.86
C ILE A 11 -8.58 -0.23 17.25
N TYR A 12 -8.31 1.04 17.53
CA TYR A 12 -6.97 1.60 17.40
C TYR A 12 -6.04 0.69 18.20
N ASP A 13 -5.32 -0.19 17.51
CA ASP A 13 -4.36 -1.06 18.15
C ASP A 13 -3.19 -0.20 18.63
N LYS A 14 -3.23 0.15 19.92
CA LYS A 14 -2.18 0.93 20.57
C LYS A 14 -0.80 0.28 20.41
N LYS A 15 -0.71 -1.04 20.28
CA LYS A 15 0.57 -1.73 20.00
C LYS A 15 1.05 -1.48 18.58
N LEU A 16 0.15 -1.48 17.60
CA LEU A 16 0.48 -1.11 16.21
C LEU A 16 0.97 0.34 16.16
N CYS A 17 0.30 1.27 16.85
CA CYS A 17 0.73 2.66 16.96
C CYS A 17 2.07 2.83 17.72
N LEU A 18 2.32 2.06 18.79
CA LEU A 18 3.57 2.09 19.54
C LEU A 18 4.74 1.52 18.72
N HIS A 19 4.52 0.42 17.99
CA HIS A 19 5.51 -0.16 17.09
C HIS A 19 5.79 0.78 15.90
N PHE A 20 4.75 1.45 15.38
CA PHE A 20 4.91 2.51 14.38
C PHE A 20 5.69 3.70 14.93
N ASN A 21 5.38 4.17 16.14
CA ASN A 21 6.09 5.30 16.76
C ASN A 21 7.57 4.98 17.01
N LEU A 22 7.91 3.77 17.47
CA LEU A 22 9.29 3.34 17.67
C LEU A 22 10.07 3.20 16.35
N LEU A 23 9.42 2.76 15.27
CA LEU A 23 10.03 2.72 13.92
C LEU A 23 10.09 4.12 13.26
N ILE A 24 9.24 5.06 13.67
CA ILE A 24 9.29 6.45 13.22
C ILE A 24 10.48 7.19 13.86
N ASP A 25 10.80 6.91 15.13
CA ASP A 25 11.91 7.58 15.83
C ASP A 25 13.30 7.30 15.22
N THR A 26 13.44 6.23 14.44
CA THR A 26 14.68 5.92 13.68
C THR A 26 14.69 6.51 12.27
N TYR A 27 13.57 7.10 11.82
CA TYR A 27 13.39 7.65 10.48
C TYR A 27 13.40 9.19 10.52
N SER A 28 14.09 9.85 9.59
CA SER A 28 14.19 11.31 9.58
C SER A 28 12.80 11.97 9.60
N ARG A 29 12.60 12.99 10.47
CA ARG A 29 11.36 13.78 10.56
C ARG A 29 10.88 14.35 9.22
N SER A 30 11.76 14.48 8.23
CA SER A 30 11.42 14.91 6.87
C SER A 30 10.57 13.89 6.08
N ALA A 31 10.62 12.61 6.47
CA ALA A 31 10.03 11.50 5.73
C ALA A 31 8.54 11.25 6.01
N TYR A 32 7.94 11.94 6.99
CA TYR A 32 6.53 11.82 7.30
C TYR A 32 5.88 13.19 7.49
N THR A 33 4.58 13.24 7.24
CA THR A 33 3.75 14.42 7.52
C THR A 33 2.81 14.06 8.68
N ARG A 34 2.82 14.88 9.74
CA ARG A 34 1.94 14.74 10.91
C ARG A 34 0.96 15.91 10.95
N ARG A 35 -0.33 15.62 11.17
CA ARG A 35 -1.42 16.61 11.32
C ARG A 35 -1.43 17.68 10.21
N THR A 36 -1.95 17.33 9.05
CA THR A 36 -2.33 18.32 8.03
C THR A 36 -3.78 18.73 8.20
N ALA A 37 -4.08 20.00 7.92
CA ALA A 37 -5.43 20.51 7.72
C ALA A 37 -5.52 21.04 6.29
N PRO A 38 -6.26 20.40 5.38
CA PRO A 38 -7.08 19.19 5.57
C PRO A 38 -6.26 17.90 5.76
N PRO A 39 -6.85 16.85 6.38
CA PRO A 39 -6.17 15.57 6.55
C PRO A 39 -5.89 14.91 5.20
N ILE A 40 -4.72 14.32 5.06
CA ILE A 40 -4.28 13.64 3.83
C ILE A 40 -4.60 12.12 3.88
N CYS A 41 -4.56 11.50 5.07
CA CYS A 41 -5.09 10.15 5.30
C CYS A 41 -6.45 10.21 6.00
N GLY A 42 -7.41 9.41 5.55
CA GLY A 42 -8.80 9.46 6.02
C GLY A 42 -8.97 9.06 7.49
N ASN A 43 -8.17 8.10 7.97
CA ASN A 43 -8.28 7.52 9.32
C ASN A 43 -7.01 7.65 10.17
N SER A 44 -6.02 8.43 9.71
CA SER A 44 -4.72 8.56 10.36
C SER A 44 -4.24 10.00 10.38
N VAL A 45 -3.63 10.41 11.50
CA VAL A 45 -2.94 11.71 11.63
C VAL A 45 -1.48 11.66 11.16
N ILE A 46 -1.03 10.49 10.69
CA ILE A 46 0.32 10.22 10.17
C ILE A 46 0.19 9.73 8.73
N ALA A 47 0.97 10.35 7.84
CA ALA A 47 1.21 9.91 6.47
C ALA A 47 2.72 9.81 6.23
N LEU A 48 3.19 8.77 5.54
CA LEU A 48 4.59 8.68 5.12
C LEU A 48 4.74 9.26 3.71
N LYS A 49 5.75 10.10 3.49
CA LYS A 49 6.07 10.63 2.15
C LYS A 49 6.80 9.57 1.34
N VAL A 50 6.18 9.08 0.29
CA VAL A 50 6.79 8.11 -0.64
C VAL A 50 7.44 8.85 -1.79
N TYR A 51 6.70 9.77 -2.40
CA TYR A 51 7.18 10.72 -3.39
C TYR A 51 6.56 12.10 -3.08
N GLU A 52 7.35 12.95 -2.42
CA GLU A 52 6.92 14.27 -1.93
C GLU A 52 5.57 14.19 -1.17
N THR A 53 4.63 15.06 -1.51
CA THR A 53 3.23 14.99 -1.07
C THR A 53 2.30 14.42 -2.15
N LEU A 54 2.84 14.12 -3.34
CA LEU A 54 2.06 13.60 -4.48
C LEU A 54 1.71 12.12 -4.29
N VAL A 55 2.60 11.37 -3.63
CA VAL A 55 2.36 9.97 -3.25
C VAL A 55 2.73 9.74 -1.80
N ILE A 56 1.76 9.26 -1.04
CA ILE A 56 1.86 9.05 0.40
C ILE A 56 1.45 7.63 0.79
N ALA A 57 1.96 7.17 1.91
CA ALA A 57 1.54 5.92 2.53
C ALA A 57 0.60 6.20 3.70
N CYS A 58 -0.64 5.72 3.60
CA CYS A 58 -1.68 5.88 4.62
C CYS A 58 -1.92 4.54 5.34
N PRO A 59 -1.66 4.46 6.67
CA PRO A 59 -1.82 3.22 7.41
C PRO A 59 -3.30 2.88 7.62
N GLY A 60 -3.58 1.57 7.71
CA GLY A 60 -4.90 1.05 8.03
C GLY A 60 -5.25 -0.26 7.32
N GLY A 61 -6.30 -0.92 7.79
CA GLY A 61 -6.87 -2.09 7.12
C GLY A 61 -8.11 -1.74 6.30
N TRP A 62 -8.47 -2.62 5.36
CA TRP A 62 -9.72 -2.55 4.61
C TRP A 62 -10.35 -3.94 4.47
N ARG A 63 -11.52 -4.01 3.81
CA ARG A 63 -12.20 -5.27 3.48
C ARG A 63 -12.51 -5.36 2.00
N GLY A 64 -12.47 -6.59 1.49
CA GLY A 64 -12.68 -6.89 0.07
C GLY A 64 -11.52 -6.39 -0.79
N HIS A 65 -11.84 -6.12 -2.06
CA HIS A 65 -10.88 -5.62 -3.03
C HIS A 65 -10.26 -4.28 -2.61
N ILE A 66 -8.98 -4.06 -2.93
CA ILE A 66 -8.23 -2.84 -2.59
C ILE A 66 -8.86 -1.55 -3.11
N SER A 67 -9.58 -1.59 -4.22
CA SER A 67 -10.38 -0.44 -4.70
C SER A 67 -11.44 0.05 -3.71
N ASN A 68 -11.82 -0.77 -2.72
CA ASN A 68 -12.76 -0.40 -1.67
C ASN A 68 -12.09 0.24 -0.45
N ALA A 69 -10.76 0.31 -0.40
CA ALA A 69 -10.06 0.87 0.75
C ALA A 69 -10.38 2.37 0.93
N LYS A 70 -10.89 2.74 2.10
CA LYS A 70 -11.24 4.11 2.48
C LYS A 70 -10.20 4.70 3.44
N LEU A 71 -8.95 4.74 2.98
CA LEU A 71 -7.80 5.21 3.77
C LEU A 71 -7.19 6.52 3.23
N CYS A 72 -7.43 6.85 1.96
CA CYS A 72 -7.05 8.12 1.37
C CYS A 72 -8.12 9.17 1.69
N ALA A 73 -7.70 10.38 2.08
CA ALA A 73 -8.62 11.48 2.33
C ALA A 73 -8.99 12.23 1.03
N ARG A 74 -9.81 13.28 1.15
CA ARG A 74 -10.20 14.13 0.01
C ARG A 74 -8.95 14.75 -0.64
N GLY A 75 -8.93 14.76 -1.98
CA GLY A 75 -7.77 15.20 -2.77
C GLY A 75 -6.82 14.06 -3.14
N TYR A 76 -7.02 12.89 -2.56
CA TYR A 76 -6.26 11.68 -2.84
C TYR A 76 -7.19 10.51 -3.14
N HIS A 77 -6.66 9.53 -3.86
CA HIS A 77 -7.30 8.25 -4.11
C HIS A 77 -6.29 7.12 -3.91
N VAL A 78 -6.77 5.87 -3.78
CA VAL A 78 -5.86 4.71 -3.75
C VAL A 78 -5.18 4.65 -5.11
N CYS A 79 -3.84 4.77 -5.12
CA CYS A 79 -3.07 4.70 -6.36
C CYS A 79 -3.50 3.47 -7.16
N ASN A 80 -3.57 3.59 -8.48
CA ASN A 80 -4.01 2.54 -9.39
C ASN A 80 -3.15 2.56 -10.66
N LYS A 81 -3.39 1.64 -11.59
CA LYS A 81 -2.58 1.51 -12.80
C LYS A 81 -2.52 2.78 -13.66
N ASN A 82 -3.55 3.64 -13.62
CA ASN A 82 -3.61 4.85 -14.43
C ASN A 82 -2.64 5.92 -13.93
N ASP A 83 -2.23 5.83 -12.65
CA ASP A 83 -1.25 6.73 -12.04
C ASP A 83 0.19 6.35 -12.40
N ARG A 84 0.39 5.30 -13.21
CA ARG A 84 1.73 4.82 -13.59
C ARG A 84 2.59 5.94 -14.17
N ALA A 85 2.09 6.62 -15.20
CA ALA A 85 2.89 7.58 -15.97
C ALA A 85 3.22 8.85 -15.16
N SER A 86 2.25 9.34 -14.38
CA SER A 86 2.37 10.60 -13.63
C SER A 86 3.05 10.42 -12.27
N LEU A 87 2.72 9.34 -11.54
CA LEU A 87 3.04 9.22 -10.11
C LEU A 87 3.81 7.95 -9.75
N LEU A 88 3.30 6.75 -10.06
CA LEU A 88 3.94 5.51 -9.59
C LEU A 88 5.33 5.28 -10.19
N SER A 89 5.54 5.62 -11.46
CA SER A 89 6.86 5.52 -12.10
C SER A 89 7.91 6.47 -11.52
N LYS A 90 7.50 7.50 -10.76
CA LYS A 90 8.44 8.39 -10.05
C LYS A 90 9.05 7.71 -8.82
N ILE A 91 8.42 6.65 -8.33
CA ILE A 91 8.93 5.84 -7.23
C ILE A 91 9.92 4.84 -7.80
N THR A 92 11.20 5.02 -7.49
CA THR A 92 12.23 4.03 -7.82
C THR A 92 12.14 2.83 -6.88
N PHE A 93 12.54 1.65 -7.34
CA PHE A 93 12.64 0.45 -6.51
C PHE A 93 13.50 0.71 -5.27
N SER A 94 14.68 1.32 -5.45
CA SER A 94 15.60 1.65 -4.36
C SER A 94 14.96 2.55 -3.29
N ARG A 95 14.08 3.48 -3.68
CA ARG A 95 13.32 4.30 -2.74
C ARG A 95 12.16 3.51 -2.12
N GLY A 96 11.41 2.76 -2.93
CA GLY A 96 10.24 2.01 -2.51
C GLY A 96 10.54 1.00 -1.41
N ILE A 97 11.68 0.31 -1.46
CA ILE A 97 12.08 -0.68 -0.46
C ILE A 97 12.54 -0.07 0.87
N GLN A 98 12.79 1.25 0.91
CA GLN A 98 13.19 1.93 2.15
C GLN A 98 11.98 2.33 3.00
N ILE A 99 10.77 2.41 2.42
CA ILE A 99 9.57 2.86 3.13
C ILE A 99 9.24 1.88 4.27
N PRO A 100 9.13 2.33 5.54
CA PRO A 100 8.78 1.46 6.66
C PRO A 100 7.39 0.82 6.48
N GLY A 101 7.24 -0.48 6.67
CA GLY A 101 5.97 -1.17 6.50
C GLY A 101 5.75 -1.71 5.07
N CYS A 102 4.51 -2.01 4.72
CA CYS A 102 4.10 -2.44 3.39
C CYS A 102 2.77 -1.77 3.01
N TYR A 103 2.75 -1.01 1.93
CA TYR A 103 1.59 -0.24 1.49
C TYR A 103 1.19 -0.64 0.10
N ALA A 104 -0.02 -1.19 -0.03
CA ALA A 104 -0.51 -1.71 -1.29
C ALA A 104 -1.12 -0.60 -2.17
N PHE A 105 -1.11 -0.79 -3.48
CA PHE A 105 -1.85 0.04 -4.44
C PHE A 105 -2.67 -0.83 -5.38
N ASN A 106 -3.72 -0.25 -5.97
CA ASN A 106 -4.68 -0.94 -6.82
C ASN A 106 -4.15 -1.19 -8.25
N ALA A 107 -3.08 -1.95 -8.35
CA ALA A 107 -2.55 -2.49 -9.59
C ALA A 107 -1.79 -3.78 -9.30
N ALA A 108 -1.46 -4.52 -10.36
CA ALA A 108 -0.65 -5.73 -10.30
C ALA A 108 0.59 -5.60 -11.19
N HIS A 109 1.65 -6.29 -10.80
CA HIS A 109 2.95 -6.28 -11.47
C HIS A 109 3.12 -7.34 -12.57
N ASP A 110 2.09 -8.12 -12.85
CA ASP A 110 2.10 -9.24 -13.79
C ASP A 110 2.59 -8.87 -15.21
N PHE A 111 3.30 -9.82 -15.84
CA PHE A 111 3.90 -9.70 -17.16
C PHE A 111 4.87 -8.52 -17.34
N GLY A 112 5.48 -8.02 -16.25
CA GLY A 112 6.33 -6.83 -16.30
C GLY A 112 5.57 -5.56 -16.66
N ARG A 113 4.23 -5.55 -16.50
CA ARG A 113 3.34 -4.43 -16.81
C ARG A 113 2.65 -3.96 -15.56
N CYS A 114 2.26 -2.68 -15.54
CA CYS A 114 1.31 -2.19 -14.54
C CYS A 114 -0.10 -2.40 -15.06
N ILE A 115 -0.82 -3.35 -14.48
CA ILE A 115 -2.18 -3.71 -14.92
C ILE A 115 -3.14 -3.68 -13.73
N ASP A 116 -4.44 -3.86 -13.99
CA ASP A 116 -5.42 -3.96 -12.91
C ASP A 116 -5.18 -5.21 -12.08
N CYS A 117 -5.24 -5.08 -10.75
CA CYS A 117 -5.40 -6.24 -9.87
C CYS A 117 -6.88 -6.66 -9.91
N LYS A 118 -7.18 -7.92 -10.24
CA LYS A 118 -8.56 -8.41 -10.42
C LYS A 118 -8.90 -9.72 -9.70
N ASN A 119 -8.02 -10.22 -8.82
CA ASN A 119 -8.18 -11.52 -8.16
C ASN A 119 -8.33 -12.69 -9.13
N ARG A 120 -7.61 -12.67 -10.25
CA ARG A 120 -7.59 -13.77 -11.23
C ARG A 120 -6.16 -14.04 -11.63
N GLU A 121 -5.95 -15.21 -12.23
CA GLU A 121 -4.65 -15.61 -12.74
C GLU A 121 -4.02 -14.49 -13.59
N HIS A 122 -2.76 -14.19 -13.28
CA HIS A 122 -1.96 -13.14 -13.91
C HIS A 122 -2.47 -11.70 -13.72
N GLN A 123 -3.30 -11.48 -12.69
CA GLN A 123 -3.77 -10.17 -12.22
C GLN A 123 -3.91 -10.21 -10.70
N ASP A 124 -2.91 -10.81 -10.05
CA ASP A 124 -2.94 -11.22 -8.66
C ASP A 124 -1.65 -10.90 -7.88
N ASP A 125 -0.61 -10.42 -8.57
CA ASP A 125 0.58 -9.87 -7.92
C ASP A 125 0.33 -8.42 -7.48
N LEU A 126 -0.54 -8.25 -6.46
CA LEU A 126 -0.92 -6.96 -5.88
C LEU A 126 0.31 -6.12 -5.57
N GLY A 127 0.43 -4.97 -6.24
CA GLY A 127 1.56 -4.08 -6.09
C GLY A 127 1.58 -3.36 -4.75
N GLY A 128 2.78 -3.00 -4.30
CA GLY A 128 2.97 -2.22 -3.10
C GLY A 128 4.31 -1.48 -3.06
N VAL A 129 4.56 -0.82 -1.93
CA VAL A 129 5.85 -0.23 -1.59
C VAL A 129 6.16 -0.51 -0.13
N GLY A 130 7.43 -0.77 0.17
CA GLY A 130 7.91 -0.85 1.54
C GLY A 130 8.79 -2.04 1.86
N MET A 131 9.56 -1.87 2.92
CA MET A 131 10.58 -2.80 3.39
C MET A 131 9.99 -4.15 3.79
N THR A 132 8.77 -4.16 4.33
CA THR A 132 8.12 -5.39 4.82
C THR A 132 7.22 -6.06 3.78
N CYS A 133 7.13 -5.53 2.55
CA CYS A 133 6.36 -6.19 1.51
C CYS A 133 6.96 -7.57 1.14
N PRO A 134 6.15 -8.62 0.94
CA PRO A 134 6.66 -9.98 0.81
C PRO A 134 7.62 -10.22 -0.35
N ARG A 135 7.37 -9.60 -1.52
CA ARG A 135 8.13 -9.86 -2.74
C ARG A 135 8.73 -8.59 -3.31
N LYS A 136 9.99 -8.68 -3.74
CA LYS A 136 10.76 -7.57 -4.30
C LYS A 136 11.68 -8.15 -5.38
N THR A 137 11.64 -7.62 -6.59
CA THR A 137 12.56 -8.05 -7.65
C THR A 137 12.98 -6.89 -8.53
N THR A 138 14.22 -6.93 -9.00
CA THR A 138 14.75 -6.00 -10.01
C THR A 138 14.72 -6.60 -11.42
N SER A 139 14.32 -7.86 -11.58
CA SER A 139 14.25 -8.53 -12.89
C SER A 139 13.18 -7.95 -13.82
N GLN A 140 12.21 -7.23 -13.27
CA GLN A 140 11.14 -6.55 -14.01
C GLN A 140 11.24 -5.03 -13.79
N ASN A 141 11.98 -4.35 -14.66
CA ASN A 141 12.36 -2.94 -14.47
C ASN A 141 11.35 -1.89 -14.98
N ILE A 142 10.27 -2.31 -15.68
CA ILE A 142 9.33 -1.43 -16.41
C ILE A 142 7.85 -1.52 -16.01
N SER A 143 7.53 -2.11 -14.85
CA SER A 143 6.14 -2.34 -14.42
C SER A 143 5.47 -1.06 -13.85
N CYS A 144 4.87 -1.08 -12.65
CA CYS A 144 4.27 0.11 -12.03
C CYS A 144 5.30 1.11 -11.49
N LEU A 145 6.41 0.59 -10.96
CA LEU A 145 7.50 1.37 -10.38
C LEU A 145 8.71 1.36 -11.33
N THR A 146 9.68 2.26 -11.10
CA THR A 146 10.90 2.32 -11.91
C THR A 146 12.01 1.46 -11.31
N GLY A 147 12.60 0.58 -12.11
CA GLY A 147 13.79 -0.19 -11.71
C GLY A 147 13.52 -1.43 -10.86
N GLY A 148 12.26 -1.88 -10.78
CA GLY A 148 11.87 -3.13 -10.11
C GLY A 148 10.39 -3.17 -9.75
N THR A 149 9.97 -4.28 -9.13
CA THR A 149 8.62 -4.48 -8.59
C THR A 149 8.68 -4.78 -7.10
N ILE A 150 7.61 -4.40 -6.41
CA ILE A 150 7.42 -4.67 -4.99
C ILE A 150 5.97 -5.13 -4.85
N ASP A 151 5.74 -6.36 -4.43
CA ASP A 151 4.40 -6.93 -4.31
C ASP A 151 4.01 -7.02 -2.84
N ALA A 152 2.80 -6.53 -2.54
CA ALA A 152 2.14 -6.72 -1.27
C ALA A 152 1.52 -8.13 -1.15
N ALA A 153 1.29 -8.82 -2.27
CA ALA A 153 0.74 -10.18 -2.29
C ALA A 153 1.62 -11.19 -1.52
N MET A 154 0.99 -12.09 -0.75
CA MET A 154 1.70 -13.06 0.10
C MET A 154 2.36 -14.22 -0.66
N GLY A 155 2.03 -14.46 -1.93
CA GLY A 155 2.59 -15.57 -2.69
C GLY A 155 2.38 -15.45 -4.19
N VAL A 156 3.02 -16.36 -4.95
CA VAL A 156 3.03 -16.42 -6.42
C VAL A 156 1.75 -16.95 -7.06
N SER A 157 0.79 -17.40 -6.25
CA SER A 157 -0.51 -17.90 -6.72
C SER A 157 -1.61 -17.38 -5.80
N SER A 158 -1.56 -16.09 -5.52
CA SER A 158 -2.50 -15.47 -4.58
C SER A 158 -3.94 -15.55 -5.13
N PHE A 159 -4.11 -15.69 -6.45
CA PHE A 159 -5.40 -15.98 -7.09
C PHE A 159 -6.06 -17.26 -6.59
N ALA A 160 -5.28 -18.29 -6.17
CA ALA A 160 -5.82 -19.58 -5.73
C ALA A 160 -6.73 -19.46 -4.50
N THR A 161 -6.59 -18.37 -3.74
CA THR A 161 -7.43 -18.06 -2.57
C THR A 161 -8.54 -17.06 -2.86
N ASN A 162 -8.61 -16.54 -4.10
CA ASN A 162 -9.49 -15.44 -4.53
C ASN A 162 -9.38 -14.18 -3.62
N ARG A 163 -8.17 -13.92 -3.10
CA ARG A 163 -7.87 -12.83 -2.14
C ARG A 163 -6.60 -12.06 -2.47
N ALA A 164 -6.09 -12.21 -3.68
CA ALA A 164 -4.85 -11.61 -4.11
C ALA A 164 -4.78 -10.09 -3.94
N CYS A 165 -5.87 -9.41 -4.28
CA CYS A 165 -6.03 -7.97 -4.23
C CYS A 165 -6.74 -7.51 -2.94
N HIS A 166 -6.77 -8.36 -1.91
CA HIS A 166 -7.45 -8.09 -0.65
C HIS A 166 -6.45 -7.77 0.46
N TYR A 167 -6.96 -7.13 1.51
CA TYR A 167 -6.20 -6.93 2.74
C TYR A 167 -5.80 -8.27 3.39
N HIS A 168 -4.58 -8.32 3.89
CA HIS A 168 -4.14 -9.30 4.89
C HIS A 168 -3.26 -8.62 5.95
N PRO A 169 -3.04 -9.24 7.12
CA PRO A 169 -2.32 -8.60 8.24
C PRO A 169 -0.87 -8.20 7.96
N GLY A 170 -0.27 -8.66 6.86
CA GLY A 170 1.07 -8.23 6.42
C GLY A 170 1.09 -6.88 5.70
N ILE A 171 -0.07 -6.33 5.35
CA ILE A 171 -0.20 -5.00 4.74
C ILE A 171 -0.41 -3.98 5.86
N SER A 172 0.43 -2.95 5.87
CA SER A 172 0.37 -1.83 6.82
C SER A 172 -0.65 -0.76 6.42
N GLY A 173 -0.99 -0.65 5.13
CA GLY A 173 -1.89 0.37 4.62
C GLY A 173 -2.00 0.38 3.11
N VAL A 174 -2.41 1.53 2.56
CA VAL A 174 -2.44 1.78 1.12
C VAL A 174 -1.53 2.94 0.73
N LEU A 175 -1.11 2.91 -0.52
CA LEU A 175 -0.51 4.04 -1.19
C LEU A 175 -1.62 4.94 -1.75
N CYS A 176 -1.58 6.22 -1.41
CA CYS A 176 -2.52 7.22 -1.90
C CYS A 176 -1.84 8.17 -2.87
N CYS A 177 -2.44 8.37 -4.02
CA CYS A 177 -1.99 9.25 -5.08
C CYS A 177 -2.86 10.51 -5.06
N GLU A 178 -2.23 11.66 -5.23
CA GLU A 178 -2.95 12.92 -5.46
C GLU A 178 -3.83 12.79 -6.73
N ASN A 179 -5.02 13.39 -6.69
CA ASN A 179 -5.99 13.34 -7.78
C ASN A 179 -5.57 14.12 -9.02
#